data_AF-A0A1B8XSD0-F1
#
_entry.id   AF-A0A1B8XSD0-F1
#
_cell.length_a   1.000
_cell.length_b   1.000
_cell.length_c   1.000
_cell.angle_alpha   90.00
_cell.angle_beta   90.00
_cell.angle_gamma   90.00
#
_symmetry.space_group_name_H-M   'P 1'
#
loop_
_entity.id
_entity.type
_entity.pdbx_description
1 polymer ?
#
loop_
_entity_poly.entity_id
_entity_poly.type
_entity_poly.pdbx_seq_one_letter_code
_entity_poly.pdbx_strand_id
1 'polypeptide(L)'
;VRRTIGDFGVPIAILIMVLVDFSITDTYTQKLSVPSGFKVTSPEKRGWVINPLGSEEPFPVWMMFASVLPALLVYILIFMETQITTLIISKKERMLVKGSGFHLDLLLIVAMGGISALFGLPWMAATTVRSVTHANALT
;
A
#
# COMPACT_ATOMS: atom_id res chain seq x y z
N VAL A 1 -3.85 -34.06 -0.01
CA VAL A 1 -4.94 -33.78 -0.97
C VAL A 1 -5.95 -32.77 -0.43
N ARG A 2 -6.81 -33.09 0.56
CA ARG A 2 -7.81 -32.13 1.10
C ARG A 2 -7.21 -30.83 1.65
N ARG A 3 -6.12 -30.90 2.43
CA ARG A 3 -5.43 -29.71 2.97
C ARG A 3 -4.84 -28.86 1.86
N THR A 4 -4.08 -29.49 0.97
CA THR A 4 -3.50 -28.84 -0.22
C THR A 4 -4.56 -28.16 -1.09
N ILE A 5 -5.70 -28.82 -1.37
CA ILE A 5 -6.79 -28.21 -2.15
C ILE A 5 -7.45 -27.04 -1.40
N GLY A 6 -7.52 -27.11 -0.07
CA GLY A 6 -7.99 -26.00 0.78
C GLY A 6 -7.07 -24.78 0.74
N ASP A 7 -5.76 -24.98 0.86
CA ASP A 7 -4.76 -23.90 0.89
C ASP A 7 -4.68 -23.16 -0.46
N PHE A 8 -4.85 -23.88 -1.57
CA PHE A 8 -4.91 -23.31 -2.93
C PHE A 8 -6.32 -22.88 -3.37
N GLY A 9 -7.31 -22.89 -2.46
CA GLY A 9 -8.70 -22.62 -2.80
C GLY A 9 -8.92 -21.25 -3.47
N VAL A 10 -8.28 -20.19 -2.94
CA VAL A 10 -8.41 -18.83 -3.50
C VAL A 10 -7.81 -18.74 -4.92
N PRO A 11 -6.55 -19.17 -5.18
CA PRO A 11 -6.00 -19.23 -6.54
C PRO A 11 -6.83 -20.08 -7.51
N ILE A 12 -7.31 -21.25 -7.08
CA ILE A 12 -8.12 -22.15 -7.92
C ILE A 12 -9.46 -21.48 -8.30
N ALA A 13 -10.12 -20.82 -7.34
CA ALA A 13 -11.37 -20.11 -7.60
C ALA A 13 -11.18 -18.96 -8.61
N ILE A 14 -10.10 -18.17 -8.47
CA ILE A 14 -9.76 -17.12 -9.43
C ILE A 14 -9.56 -17.72 -10.83
N LEU A 15 -8.81 -18.82 -10.93
CA LEU A 15 -8.54 -19.48 -12.22
C LEU A 15 -9.82 -20.00 -12.89
N ILE A 16 -10.68 -20.67 -12.14
CA ILE A 16 -11.96 -21.19 -12.67
C ILE A 16 -12.85 -20.04 -13.16
N MET A 17 -13.00 -18.98 -12.37
CA MET A 17 -13.84 -17.83 -12.74
C MET A 17 -13.28 -17.07 -13.96
N VAL A 18 -11.95 -16.97 -14.09
CA VAL A 18 -11.31 -16.40 -15.28
C VAL A 18 -11.56 -17.26 -16.52
N LEU A 19 -11.55 -18.60 -16.41
CA LEU A 19 -11.88 -19.49 -17.54
C LEU A 19 -13.34 -19.39 -17.96
N VAL A 20 -14.26 -19.24 -16.99
CA VAL A 20 -15.67 -19.00 -17.26
C VAL A 20 -15.88 -17.66 -17.96
N ASP A 21 -15.28 -16.58 -17.45
CA ASP A 21 -15.31 -15.25 -18.09
C ASP A 21 -14.72 -15.28 -19.51
N PHE A 22 -13.66 -16.05 -19.72
CA PHE A 22 -13.06 -16.22 -21.06
C PHE A 22 -13.99 -16.96 -22.03
N SER A 23 -14.82 -17.89 -21.54
CA SER A 23 -15.74 -18.68 -22.36
C SER A 23 -17.01 -17.93 -22.75
N ILE A 24 -17.42 -16.92 -21.96
CA ILE A 24 -18.62 -16.11 -22.23
C ILE A 24 -18.21 -14.85 -22.99
N THR A 25 -18.38 -14.85 -24.31
CA THR A 25 -18.01 -13.70 -25.17
C THR A 25 -19.12 -12.66 -25.33
N ASP A 26 -20.35 -12.99 -24.95
CA ASP A 26 -21.54 -12.19 -25.27
C ASP A 26 -21.77 -11.01 -24.30
N THR A 27 -20.92 -10.84 -23.28
CA THR A 27 -21.11 -9.81 -22.25
C THR A 27 -19.78 -9.15 -21.89
N TYR A 28 -19.78 -7.83 -21.78
CA TYR A 28 -18.62 -7.07 -21.34
C TYR A 28 -18.42 -7.21 -19.82
N THR A 29 -17.19 -7.56 -19.43
CA THR A 29 -16.76 -7.62 -18.03
C THR A 29 -15.62 -6.65 -17.78
N GLN A 30 -15.62 -5.99 -16.62
CA GLN A 30 -14.55 -5.07 -16.22
C GLN A 30 -13.30 -5.86 -15.87
N LYS A 31 -12.19 -5.61 -16.58
CA LYS A 31 -10.91 -6.30 -16.40
C LYS A 31 -9.87 -5.35 -15.80
N LEU A 32 -8.86 -5.94 -15.17
CA LEU A 32 -7.75 -5.17 -14.62
C LEU A 32 -6.99 -4.47 -15.76
N SER A 33 -7.02 -3.13 -15.76
CA SER A 33 -6.26 -2.32 -16.70
C SER A 33 -4.88 -2.03 -16.12
N VAL A 34 -3.85 -2.60 -16.74
CA VAL A 34 -2.45 -2.37 -16.36
C VAL A 34 -1.79 -1.53 -17.46
N PRO A 35 -1.16 -0.40 -17.13
CA PRO A 35 -0.46 0.40 -18.14
C PRO A 35 0.72 -0.40 -18.73
N SER A 36 1.00 -0.18 -20.02
CA SER A 36 2.05 -0.91 -20.75
C SER A 36 3.48 -0.63 -20.27
N GLY A 37 3.69 0.43 -19.50
CA GLY A 37 4.98 0.77 -18.92
C GLY A 37 4.86 1.82 -17.82
N PHE A 38 5.95 2.00 -17.08
CA PHE A 38 6.02 2.99 -16.01
C PHE A 38 6.10 4.40 -16.60
N LYS A 39 5.19 5.27 -16.16
CA LYS A 39 5.16 6.68 -16.50
C LYS A 39 4.86 7.48 -15.24
N VAL A 40 5.41 8.69 -15.14
CA VAL A 40 5.01 9.64 -14.10
C VAL A 40 3.59 10.13 -14.37
N THR A 41 2.87 10.58 -13.33
CA THR A 41 1.45 10.99 -13.43
C THR A 41 1.22 12.05 -14.50
N SER A 42 2.18 12.97 -14.68
CA SER A 42 2.12 14.05 -15.67
C SER A 42 3.50 14.25 -16.32
N PRO A 43 3.84 13.48 -17.37
CA PRO A 43 5.18 13.49 -17.98
C PRO A 43 5.61 14.86 -18.53
N GLU A 44 4.65 15.68 -18.94
CA GLU A 44 4.91 17.01 -19.48
C GLU A 44 5.19 18.07 -18.41
N LYS A 45 4.77 17.82 -17.16
CA LYS A 45 4.84 18.82 -16.07
C LYS A 45 5.86 18.49 -14.99
N ARG A 46 6.29 17.22 -14.88
CA ARG A 46 7.23 16.81 -13.83
C ARG A 46 8.12 15.64 -14.25
N GLY A 47 9.34 15.66 -13.73
CA GLY A 47 10.23 14.50 -13.70
C GLY A 47 9.91 13.53 -12.56
N TRP A 48 10.83 12.59 -12.34
CA TRP A 48 10.77 11.61 -11.25
C TRP A 48 11.16 12.19 -9.89
N VAL A 49 12.08 13.14 -9.84
CA VAL A 49 12.52 13.82 -8.62
C VAL A 49 11.87 15.20 -8.56
N ILE A 50 11.26 15.53 -7.42
CA ILE A 50 10.65 16.84 -7.19
C ILE A 50 11.68 17.77 -6.56
N ASN A 51 11.90 18.93 -7.19
CA ASN A 51 12.72 19.97 -6.59
C ASN A 51 11.94 20.68 -5.46
N PRO A 52 12.44 20.70 -4.21
CA PRO A 52 11.75 21.33 -3.09
C PRO A 52 11.57 22.85 -3.25
N LEU A 53 12.37 23.49 -4.10
CA LEU A 53 12.27 24.93 -4.39
C LEU A 53 11.27 25.26 -5.52
N GLY A 54 10.62 24.25 -6.09
CA GLY A 54 9.77 24.38 -7.29
C GLY A 54 10.53 24.07 -8.58
N SER A 55 9.79 23.71 -9.63
CA SER A 55 10.35 23.38 -10.95
C SER A 55 10.15 24.52 -11.96
N GLU A 56 8.89 24.87 -12.25
CA GLU A 56 8.55 25.94 -13.21
C GLU A 56 8.34 27.29 -12.53
N GLU A 57 7.79 27.29 -11.32
CA GLU A 57 7.60 28.47 -10.48
C GLU A 57 8.23 28.25 -9.11
N PRO A 58 8.77 29.31 -8.48
CA PRO A 58 9.37 29.20 -7.15
C PRO A 58 8.31 28.85 -6.11
N PHE A 59 8.58 27.82 -5.30
CA PHE A 59 7.65 27.41 -4.26
C PHE A 59 7.65 28.43 -3.09
N PRO A 60 6.49 28.92 -2.65
CA PRO A 60 6.42 29.94 -1.60
C PRO A 60 6.98 29.42 -0.26
N VAL A 61 7.94 30.16 0.31
CA VAL A 61 8.64 29.79 1.55
C VAL A 61 7.68 29.61 2.73
N TRP A 62 6.64 30.44 2.84
CA TRP A 62 5.64 30.30 3.90
C TRP A 62 4.90 28.96 3.84
N MET A 63 4.68 28.42 2.64
CA MET A 63 3.97 27.15 2.44
C MET A 63 4.83 25.95 2.81
N MET A 64 6.17 26.07 2.73
CA MET A 64 7.11 25.04 3.20
C MET A 64 6.98 24.83 4.72
N PHE A 65 6.81 25.92 5.48
CA PHE A 65 6.56 25.83 6.91
C PHE A 65 5.12 25.41 7.22
N ALA A 66 4.15 25.93 6.47
CA ALA A 66 2.74 25.56 6.64
C ALA A 66 2.49 24.07 6.35
N SER A 67 3.28 23.42 5.49
CA SER A 67 3.14 21.98 5.18
C SER A 67 3.46 21.06 6.36
N VAL A 68 4.06 21.56 7.44
CA VAL A 68 4.24 20.79 8.68
C VAL A 68 2.90 20.37 9.27
N LEU A 69 1.87 21.21 9.17
CA LEU A 69 0.53 20.92 9.70
C LEU A 69 -0.15 19.72 9.01
N PRO A 70 -0.30 19.69 7.67
CA PRO A 70 -0.83 18.51 6.99
C PRO A 70 0.09 17.28 7.11
N ALA A 71 1.42 17.46 7.16
CA ALA A 71 2.35 16.35 7.38
C ALA A 71 2.14 15.71 8.77
N LEU A 72 1.91 16.50 9.81
CA LEU A 72 1.58 16.00 11.15
C LEU A 72 0.26 15.22 11.14
N LEU A 73 -0.76 15.70 10.43
CA LEU A 73 -2.03 14.99 10.28
C LEU A 73 -1.85 13.63 9.60
N VAL A 74 -1.10 13.59 8.49
CA VAL A 74 -0.77 12.33 7.78
C VAL A 74 0.01 11.39 8.69
N TYR A 75 0.98 11.91 9.44
CA TYR A 75 1.72 11.11 10.43
C TYR A 75 0.79 10.49 11.48
N ILE A 76 -0.15 11.25 12.05
CA ILE A 76 -1.11 10.73 13.02
C ILE A 76 -1.98 9.62 12.40
N LEU A 77 -2.45 9.80 11.16
CA LEU A 77 -3.25 8.78 10.47
C LEU A 77 -2.45 7.48 10.27
N ILE A 78 -1.24 7.58 9.73
CA ILE A 78 -0.35 6.42 9.50
C ILE A 78 0.00 5.75 10.83
N PHE A 79 0.29 6.53 11.86
CA PHE A 79 0.57 6.03 13.20
C PHE A 79 -0.60 5.24 13.76
N MET A 80 -1.81 5.80 13.74
CA MET A 80 -3.00 5.13 14.25
C MET A 80 -3.30 3.84 13.47
N GLU A 81 -3.25 3.87 12.15
CA GLU A 81 -3.52 2.69 11.31
C GLU A 81 -2.48 1.58 11.54
N THR A 82 -1.21 1.94 11.62
CA THR A 82 -0.11 0.99 11.86
C THR A 82 -0.20 0.37 13.24
N GLN A 83 -0.42 1.18 14.28
CA GLN A 83 -0.52 0.69 15.65
C GLN A 83 -1.72 -0.26 15.82
N ILE A 84 -2.89 0.11 15.29
CA ILE A 84 -4.08 -0.75 15.33
C ILE A 84 -3.83 -2.06 14.57
N THR A 85 -3.26 -1.99 13.37
CA THR A 85 -2.98 -3.16 12.54
C THR A 85 -2.00 -4.11 13.22
N THR A 86 -0.88 -3.61 13.74
CA THR A 86 0.12 -4.44 14.42
C THR A 86 -0.43 -5.04 15.71
N LEU A 87 -1.28 -4.33 16.46
CA LEU A 87 -1.98 -4.88 17.63
C LEU A 87 -2.95 -6.00 17.27
N ILE A 88 -3.71 -5.86 16.18
CA ILE A 88 -4.62 -6.91 15.70
C ILE A 88 -3.84 -8.16 15.28
N ILE A 89 -2.67 -7.99 14.66
CA ILE A 89 -1.85 -9.11 14.21
C ILE A 89 -1.13 -9.79 15.36
N SER A 90 -0.69 -9.02 16.35
CA SER A 90 0.07 -9.50 17.52
C SER A 90 -0.83 -10.04 18.65
N LYS A 91 -2.11 -10.32 18.37
CA LYS A 91 -3.02 -10.90 19.38
C LYS A 91 -2.47 -12.24 19.88
N LYS A 92 -2.49 -12.42 21.20
CA LYS A 92 -2.00 -13.64 21.89
C LYS A 92 -2.65 -14.92 21.36
N GLU A 93 -3.90 -14.85 20.92
CA GLU A 93 -4.65 -15.95 20.31
C GLU A 93 -3.96 -16.58 19.09
N ARG A 94 -3.10 -15.83 18.40
CA ARG A 94 -2.36 -16.32 17.22
C ARG A 94 -1.07 -17.07 17.54
N MET A 95 -0.71 -17.20 18.83
CA MET A 95 0.43 -18.00 19.29
C MET A 95 1.77 -17.67 18.59
N LEU A 96 2.00 -16.40 18.26
CA LEU A 96 3.23 -15.94 17.63
C LEU A 96 4.40 -16.03 18.62
N VAL A 97 5.47 -16.74 18.24
CA VAL A 97 6.63 -17.03 19.10
C VAL A 97 7.70 -15.92 19.03
N LYS A 98 7.72 -15.14 17.94
CA LYS A 98 8.65 -14.01 17.76
C LYS A 98 7.98 -12.71 18.19
N GLY A 99 8.76 -11.80 18.80
CA GLY A 99 8.30 -10.46 19.18
C GLY A 99 7.94 -9.60 17.96
N SER A 100 7.13 -8.56 18.19
CA SER A 100 6.74 -7.58 17.18
C SER A 100 7.60 -6.31 17.25
N GLY A 101 7.77 -5.64 16.11
CA GLY A 101 8.70 -4.53 15.92
C GLY A 101 8.03 -3.16 15.81
N PHE A 102 7.07 -2.80 16.69
CA PHE A 102 6.25 -1.59 16.57
C PHE A 102 7.03 -0.30 16.22
N HIS A 103 8.12 -0.02 16.94
CA HIS A 103 8.91 1.20 16.71
C HIS A 103 9.69 1.16 15.39
N LEU A 104 10.21 -0.02 15.03
CA LEU A 104 10.93 -0.20 13.77
C LEU A 104 9.97 -0.08 12.59
N ASP A 105 8.78 -0.67 12.68
CA ASP A 105 7.74 -0.59 11.66
C ASP A 105 7.33 0.86 11.41
N LEU A 106 7.14 1.65 12.48
CA LEU A 106 6.81 3.07 12.37
C LEU A 106 7.95 3.86 11.71
N LEU A 107 9.20 3.64 12.14
CA LEU A 107 10.36 4.31 11.56
C LEU A 107 10.47 4.02 10.06
N LEU A 108 10.31 2.75 9.66
CA LEU A 108 10.40 2.33 8.26
C LEU A 108 9.30 2.94 7.41
N ILE A 109 8.04 2.89 7.85
CA ILE A 109 6.91 3.42 7.07
C ILE A 109 7.04 4.93 6.90
N VAL A 110 7.41 5.67 7.95
CA VAL A 110 7.58 7.13 7.86
C VAL A 110 8.78 7.50 7.01
N ALA A 111 9.91 6.81 7.14
CA ALA A 111 11.09 7.04 6.31
C ALA A 111 10.81 6.77 4.83
N MET A 112 10.13 5.66 4.52
CA MET A 112 9.71 5.35 3.15
C MET A 112 8.69 6.38 2.63
N GLY A 113 7.75 6.84 3.46
CA GLY A 113 6.82 7.90 3.11
C GLY A 113 7.52 9.22 2.76
N GLY A 114 8.52 9.61 3.55
CA GLY A 114 9.35 10.79 3.29
C GLY A 114 10.15 10.68 1.98
N ILE A 115 10.78 9.53 1.74
CA ILE A 115 11.49 9.26 0.48
C ILE A 115 10.52 9.29 -0.70
N SER A 116 9.38 8.61 -0.61
CA SER A 116 8.33 8.61 -1.64
C SER A 116 7.86 10.02 -1.98
N ALA A 117 7.72 10.90 -0.97
CA ALA A 117 7.33 12.29 -1.19
C ALA A 117 8.35 13.07 -2.05
N LEU A 118 9.65 12.81 -1.90
CA LEU A 118 10.69 13.42 -2.76
C LEU A 118 10.56 13.00 -4.23
N PHE A 119 10.04 11.80 -4.48
CA PHE A 119 9.78 11.30 -5.84
C PHE A 119 8.35 11.60 -6.35
N GLY A 120 7.52 12.29 -5.54
CA GLY A 120 6.11 12.50 -5.87
C GLY A 120 5.30 11.21 -5.94
N LEU A 121 5.73 10.20 -5.21
CA LEU A 121 5.03 8.93 -5.05
C LEU A 121 4.07 9.01 -3.85
N PRO A 122 2.95 8.25 -3.88
CA PRO A 122 2.05 8.20 -2.74
C PRO A 122 2.74 7.63 -1.50
N TRP A 123 2.37 8.13 -0.33
CA TRP A 123 2.73 7.47 0.93
C TRP A 123 1.95 6.16 1.08
N MET A 124 2.53 5.22 1.83
CA MET A 124 1.91 3.94 2.12
C MET A 124 1.66 3.80 3.62
N ALA A 125 0.59 3.10 3.98
CA ALA A 125 0.25 2.76 5.35
C ALA A 125 0.02 1.25 5.48
N ALA A 126 0.11 0.72 6.70
CA ALA A 126 -0.11 -0.70 6.96
C ALA A 126 -1.62 -1.03 6.87
N THR A 127 -2.03 -1.74 5.81
CA THR A 127 -3.45 -2.08 5.60
C THR A 127 -3.90 -3.24 6.47
N THR A 128 -4.85 -3.01 7.39
CA THR A 128 -5.32 -4.02 8.35
C THR A 128 -5.83 -5.30 7.70
N VAL A 129 -6.76 -5.20 6.75
CA VAL A 129 -7.40 -6.38 6.13
C VAL A 129 -6.37 -7.22 5.41
N ARG A 130 -5.53 -6.59 4.57
CA ARG A 130 -4.48 -7.28 3.80
C ARG A 130 -3.51 -8.01 4.74
N SER A 131 -3.04 -7.34 5.78
CA SER A 131 -2.09 -7.91 6.71
C SER A 131 -2.69 -9.05 7.53
N VAL A 132 -3.98 -8.98 7.90
CA VAL A 132 -4.69 -10.09 8.54
C VAL A 132 -4.89 -11.26 7.59
N THR A 133 -5.31 -11.03 6.34
CA THR A 133 -5.47 -12.12 5.36
C THR A 133 -4.14 -12.78 5.03
N HIS A 134 -3.04 -12.01 4.99
CA HIS A 134 -1.70 -12.55 4.79
C HIS A 134 -1.26 -13.39 5.99
N ALA A 135 -1.50 -12.92 7.22
CA ALA A 135 -1.23 -13.71 8.41
C ALA A 135 -2.04 -15.01 8.41
N ASN A 136 -3.33 -14.96 8.07
CA ASN A 136 -4.21 -16.13 8.00
C ASN A 136 -3.81 -17.10 6.87
N ALA A 137 -3.24 -16.62 5.76
CA ALA A 137 -2.76 -17.49 4.68
C ALA A 137 -1.48 -18.26 5.07
N LEU A 138 -0.79 -17.84 6.14
CA LEU A 138 0.43 -18.46 6.66
C LEU A 138 0.19 -19.34 7.90
N THR A 139 -1.05 -19.41 8.40
CA THR A 139 -1.46 -20.17 9.59
C THR A 139 -2.51 -21.21 9.23
#